data_AF-A0A1B6CHP3-F1
#
_entry.id   AF-A0A1B6CHP3-F1
#
_cell.length_a   1.000
_cell.length_b   1.000
_cell.length_c   1.000
_cell.angle_alpha   90.00
_cell.angle_beta   90.00
_cell.angle_gamma   90.00
#
_symmetry.space_group_name_H-M   'P 1'
#
loop_
_entity.id
_entity.type
_entity.pdbx_description
1 polymer ?
#
loop_
_entity_poly.entity_id
_entity_poly.type
_entity_poly.pdbx_seq_one_letter_code
_entity_poly.pdbx_strand_id
1 'polypeptide(L)'
;LTRHIRTHTGEKPFECKLCDAKFRYQSSLNTHMKNHSTENQFNCEICNSEFSSKDALEIHLKLHTAENLFECHICGVKFSSSSDLEKHSKIHIRLKPFECKFCKAKFKFKSTLIVHTRIHTGEKPFQCVICKAKFKFRSSLIGHT
;
A
#
# COMPACT_ATOMS: atom_id res chain seq x y z
N LEU A 1 -13.70 17.57 23.09
CA LEU A 1 -14.98 17.14 22.47
C LEU A 1 -15.30 17.93 21.19
N THR A 2 -15.37 19.26 21.23
CA THR A 2 -15.74 20.13 20.08
C THR A 2 -14.91 19.92 18.81
N ARG A 3 -13.59 19.75 18.92
CA ARG A 3 -12.70 19.49 17.77
C ARG A 3 -13.00 18.17 17.07
N HIS A 4 -13.33 17.12 17.83
CA HIS A 4 -13.66 15.80 17.28
C HIS A 4 -15.03 15.83 16.59
N ILE A 5 -16.03 16.51 17.16
CA ILE A 5 -17.39 16.58 16.58
C ILE A 5 -17.37 17.13 15.14
N ARG A 6 -16.44 18.03 14.80
CA ARG A 6 -16.24 18.55 13.44
C ARG A 6 -15.91 17.45 12.40
N THR A 7 -15.46 16.27 12.83
CA THR A 7 -15.26 15.14 11.91
C THR A 7 -16.56 14.59 11.37
N HIS A 8 -17.62 14.64 12.17
CA HIS A 8 -18.95 14.13 11.83
C HIS A 8 -19.80 15.18 11.12
N THR A 9 -19.75 16.44 11.57
CA THR A 9 -20.59 17.52 11.02
C THR A 9 -20.08 18.09 9.70
N GLY A 10 -18.81 17.85 9.35
CA GLY A 10 -18.20 18.44 8.16
C GLY A 10 -17.88 19.93 8.29
N GLU A 11 -18.05 20.53 9.47
CA GLU A 11 -17.78 21.95 9.74
C GLU A 11 -16.31 22.29 9.45
N LYS A 12 -16.10 23.35 8.66
CA LYS A 12 -14.78 23.86 8.23
C LYS A 12 -14.66 25.36 8.53
N PRO A 13 -14.45 25.73 9.81
CA PRO A 13 -14.51 27.13 10.24
C PRO A 13 -13.28 27.96 9.85
N PHE A 14 -12.22 27.35 9.31
CA PHE A 14 -10.98 28.05 8.98
C PHE A 14 -10.90 28.25 7.46
N GLU A 15 -10.95 29.49 7.00
CA GLU A 15 -10.99 29.82 5.58
C GLU A 15 -9.66 30.41 5.11
N CYS A 16 -9.22 30.03 3.90
CA CYS A 16 -8.10 30.69 3.25
C CYS A 16 -8.53 32.09 2.79
N LYS A 17 -7.65 33.07 2.96
CA LYS A 17 -7.89 34.44 2.51
C LYS A 17 -7.45 34.69 1.07
N LEU A 18 -6.74 33.73 0.47
CA LEU A 18 -6.13 33.85 -0.85
C LEU A 18 -6.82 32.95 -1.90
N CYS A 19 -7.70 32.04 -1.48
CA CYS A 19 -8.55 31.23 -2.34
C CYS A 19 -9.77 30.72 -1.56
N ASP A 20 -10.70 30.05 -2.25
CA ASP A 20 -11.96 29.57 -1.65
C ASP A 20 -11.82 28.32 -0.75
N ALA A 21 -10.59 27.90 -0.44
CA ALA A 21 -10.34 26.69 0.34
C ALA A 21 -10.72 26.88 1.82
N LYS A 22 -11.49 25.92 2.37
CA LYS A 22 -11.89 25.89 3.79
C LYS A 22 -11.38 24.63 4.48
N PHE A 23 -11.05 24.75 5.76
CA PHE A 23 -10.35 23.75 6.55
C PHE A 23 -11.03 23.51 7.91
N ARG A 24 -10.93 22.26 8.38
CA ARG A 24 -11.50 21.81 9.66
C ARG A 24 -10.64 22.25 10.87
N TYR A 25 -9.33 22.35 10.67
CA TYR A 25 -8.36 22.67 11.71
C TYR A 25 -7.46 23.82 11.29
N GLN A 26 -7.10 24.69 12.24
CA GLN A 26 -6.17 25.80 12.02
C GLN A 26 -4.81 25.30 11.50
N SER A 27 -4.32 24.17 11.99
CA SER A 27 -3.08 23.56 11.50
C SER A 27 -3.15 23.19 10.01
N SER A 28 -4.30 22.72 9.54
CA SER A 28 -4.52 22.42 8.12
C SER A 28 -4.53 23.67 7.26
N LEU A 29 -5.14 24.76 7.73
CA LEU A 29 -5.08 26.08 7.06
C LEU A 29 -3.62 26.59 7.03
N ASN A 30 -2.89 26.54 8.15
CA ASN A 30 -1.50 26.98 8.21
C ASN A 30 -0.60 26.21 7.23
N THR A 31 -0.78 24.89 7.11
CA THR A 31 -0.06 24.08 6.11
C THR A 31 -0.48 24.46 4.69
N HIS A 32 -1.76 24.68 4.43
CA HIS A 32 -2.25 25.12 3.11
C HIS A 32 -1.70 26.49 2.71
N MET A 33 -1.58 27.45 3.65
CA MET A 33 -1.02 28.77 3.37
C MET A 33 0.42 28.71 2.84
N LYS A 34 1.16 27.63 3.12
CA LYS A 34 2.49 27.40 2.52
C LYS A 34 2.42 27.23 1.01
N ASN A 35 1.31 26.74 0.45
CA ASN A 35 1.14 26.64 -1.00
C ASN A 35 0.99 28.01 -1.69
N HIS A 36 0.67 29.05 -0.93
CA HIS A 36 0.60 30.43 -1.43
C HIS A 36 1.90 31.21 -1.21
N SER A 37 2.89 30.62 -0.53
CA SER A 37 4.17 31.26 -0.20
C SER A 37 5.31 30.54 -0.93
N THR A 38 6.10 31.30 -1.68
CA THR A 38 7.31 30.80 -2.36
C THR A 38 8.47 30.57 -1.39
N GLU A 39 8.42 31.12 -0.17
CA GLU A 39 9.51 31.02 0.82
C GLU A 39 9.55 29.69 1.61
N ASN A 40 8.54 28.84 1.50
CA ASN A 40 8.42 27.61 2.31
C ASN A 40 8.50 26.31 1.48
N GLN A 41 9.00 26.41 0.25
CA GLN A 41 9.20 25.27 -0.62
C GLN A 41 10.53 24.58 -0.29
N PHE A 42 10.44 23.30 0.06
CA PHE A 42 11.61 22.45 0.25
C PHE A 42 11.99 21.87 -1.10
N ASN A 43 13.18 22.20 -1.60
CA ASN A 43 13.62 21.80 -2.93
C ASN A 43 14.54 20.59 -2.86
N CYS A 44 14.36 19.67 -3.79
CA CYS A 44 15.32 18.59 -3.99
C CYS A 44 16.53 19.11 -4.77
N GLU A 45 17.72 19.09 -4.19
CA GLU A 45 18.95 19.57 -4.85
C GLU A 45 19.39 18.68 -6.04
N ILE A 46 18.84 17.46 -6.15
CA ILE A 46 19.20 16.50 -7.20
C ILE A 46 18.35 16.71 -8.46
N CYS A 47 17.07 17.06 -8.32
CA CYS A 47 16.13 17.19 -9.45
C CYS A 47 15.29 18.47 -9.45
N ASN A 48 15.56 19.40 -8.55
CA ASN A 48 14.84 20.67 -8.36
C ASN A 48 13.33 20.55 -8.18
N SER A 49 12.83 19.38 -7.73
CA SER A 49 11.42 19.22 -7.39
C SER A 49 11.08 19.97 -6.10
N GLU A 50 9.95 20.68 -6.09
CA GLU A 50 9.49 21.51 -4.97
C GLU A 50 8.47 20.75 -4.11
N PHE A 51 8.61 20.84 -2.78
CA PHE A 51 7.73 20.18 -1.81
C PHE A 51 7.21 21.17 -0.76
N SER A 52 5.95 20.99 -0.35
CA SER A 52 5.30 21.85 0.66
C SER A 52 5.68 21.53 2.12
N SER A 53 6.47 20.46 2.34
CA SER A 53 6.94 20.05 3.66
C SER A 53 8.26 19.29 3.61
N LYS A 54 9.04 19.39 4.69
CA LYS A 54 10.33 18.69 4.85
C LYS A 54 10.17 17.16 4.81
N ASP A 55 9.14 16.62 5.46
CA ASP A 55 8.87 15.18 5.47
C ASP A 55 8.62 14.64 4.05
N ALA A 56 7.91 15.41 3.22
CA ALA A 56 7.66 15.04 1.82
C ALA A 56 8.95 15.04 0.99
N LEU A 57 9.84 16.03 1.20
CA LEU A 57 11.16 16.05 0.59
C LEU A 57 12.01 14.86 1.04
N GLU A 58 12.04 14.55 2.34
CA GLU A 58 12.82 13.41 2.88
C GLU A 58 12.36 12.06 2.30
N ILE A 59 11.05 11.86 2.18
CA ILE A 59 10.48 10.69 1.50
C ILE A 59 10.87 10.67 0.02
N HIS A 60 10.85 11.82 -0.65
CA HIS A 60 11.27 11.92 -2.04
C HIS A 60 12.75 11.60 -2.24
N LEU A 61 13.64 12.05 -1.34
CA LEU A 61 15.08 11.77 -1.42
C LEU A 61 15.41 10.28 -1.37
N LYS A 62 14.54 9.43 -0.79
CA LYS A 62 14.65 7.96 -0.85
C LYS A 62 14.59 7.41 -2.29
N LEU A 63 13.97 8.13 -3.22
CA LEU A 63 13.94 7.75 -4.63
C LEU A 63 15.31 7.92 -5.29
N HIS A 64 16.08 8.91 -4.88
CA HIS A 64 17.41 9.19 -5.45
C HIS A 64 18.49 8.25 -4.90
N THR A 65 18.36 7.83 -3.65
CA THR A 65 19.34 6.94 -2.98
C THR A 65 19.04 5.47 -3.23
N ALA A 66 17.84 5.13 -3.73
CA ALA A 66 17.29 3.76 -3.82
C ALA A 66 17.24 3.01 -2.47
N GLU A 67 17.58 3.67 -1.38
CA GLU A 67 17.50 3.16 -0.03
C GLU A 67 16.06 3.28 0.48
N ASN A 68 15.57 2.25 1.19
CA ASN A 68 14.27 2.27 1.86
C ASN A 68 13.05 2.43 0.93
N LEU A 69 13.13 1.95 -0.31
CA LEU A 69 11.96 1.84 -1.18
C LEU A 69 11.14 0.59 -0.86
N PHE A 70 9.82 0.75 -0.84
CA PHE A 70 8.86 -0.33 -0.66
C PHE A 70 8.61 -1.00 -2.00
N GLU A 71 9.04 -2.26 -2.16
CA GLU A 71 8.89 -3.00 -3.40
C GLU A 71 7.57 -3.80 -3.43
N CYS A 72 6.85 -3.71 -4.55
CA CYS A 72 5.70 -4.56 -4.78
C CYS A 72 6.16 -5.98 -5.12
N HIS A 73 5.89 -6.93 -4.22
CA HIS A 73 6.24 -8.35 -4.42
C HIS A 73 5.55 -9.02 -5.65
N ILE A 74 4.57 -8.34 -6.26
CA ILE A 74 3.80 -8.86 -7.41
C ILE A 74 4.46 -8.47 -8.73
N CYS A 75 4.91 -7.21 -8.87
CA CYS A 75 5.42 -6.68 -10.13
C CYS A 75 6.81 -6.01 -10.03
N GLY A 76 7.41 -5.94 -8.85
CA GLY A 76 8.74 -5.36 -8.62
C GLY A 76 8.80 -3.83 -8.63
N VAL A 77 7.66 -3.13 -8.81
CA VAL A 77 7.63 -1.66 -8.78
C VAL A 77 7.96 -1.16 -7.37
N LYS A 78 8.85 -0.17 -7.29
CA LYS A 78 9.34 0.42 -6.05
C LYS A 78 8.63 1.74 -5.74
N PHE A 79 8.32 1.98 -4.47
CA PHE A 79 7.61 3.15 -3.97
C PHE A 79 8.40 3.83 -2.85
N SER A 80 8.34 5.15 -2.77
CA SER A 80 8.99 5.93 -1.69
C SER A 80 8.27 5.82 -0.35
N SER A 81 7.00 5.37 -0.33
CA SER A 81 6.22 5.21 0.88
C SER A 81 5.42 3.90 0.90
N SER A 82 5.19 3.37 2.11
CA SER A 82 4.35 2.17 2.33
C SER A 82 2.89 2.42 1.93
N SER A 83 2.39 3.64 2.17
CA SER A 83 1.02 4.03 1.81
C SER A 83 0.79 3.97 0.29
N ASP A 84 1.79 4.35 -0.50
CA ASP A 84 1.69 4.31 -1.96
C ASP A 84 1.80 2.89 -2.49
N LEU A 85 2.65 2.04 -1.89
CA LEU A 85 2.66 0.60 -2.16
C LEU A 85 1.29 -0.03 -1.84
N GLU A 86 0.65 0.35 -0.73
CA GLU A 86 -0.66 -0.20 -0.35
C GLU A 86 -1.74 0.17 -1.37
N LYS A 87 -1.78 1.44 -1.79
CA LYS A 87 -2.70 1.90 -2.86
C LYS A 87 -2.43 1.15 -4.16
N HIS A 88 -1.17 1.02 -4.57
CA HIS A 88 -0.80 0.27 -5.76
C HIS A 88 -1.23 -1.20 -5.68
N SER A 89 -1.01 -1.85 -4.53
CA SER A 89 -1.34 -3.26 -4.32
C SER A 89 -2.83 -3.57 -4.49
N LYS A 90 -3.71 -2.56 -4.38
CA LYS A 90 -5.15 -2.71 -4.66
C LYS A 90 -5.45 -2.94 -6.14
N ILE A 91 -4.58 -2.54 -7.05
CA ILE A 91 -4.72 -2.82 -8.49
C ILE A 91 -4.60 -4.33 -8.75
N HIS A 92 -3.65 -5.00 -8.10
CA HIS A 92 -3.45 -6.45 -8.23
C HIS A 92 -4.60 -7.28 -7.65
N ILE A 93 -5.37 -6.75 -6.70
CA ILE A 93 -6.61 -7.38 -6.22
C ILE A 93 -7.61 -7.54 -7.36
N ARG A 94 -7.77 -6.48 -8.17
CA ARG A 94 -8.74 -6.45 -9.26
C ARG A 94 -8.28 -7.27 -10.45
N LEU A 95 -7.00 -7.18 -10.79
CA LEU A 95 -6.46 -7.82 -11.98
C LEU A 95 -6.21 -9.32 -11.81
N LYS A 96 -6.00 -9.81 -10.57
CA LYS A 96 -5.63 -11.20 -10.28
C LYS A 96 -4.56 -11.71 -11.26
N PRO A 97 -3.34 -11.14 -11.22
CA PRO A 97 -2.37 -11.25 -12.31
C PRO A 97 -1.83 -12.67 -12.52
N PHE A 98 -2.07 -13.60 -11.59
CA PHE A 98 -1.55 -14.96 -11.65
C PHE A 98 -2.59 -15.92 -12.18
N GLU A 99 -2.47 -16.33 -13.44
CA GLU A 99 -3.35 -17.33 -14.06
C GLU A 99 -2.78 -18.75 -13.92
N CYS A 100 -3.67 -19.72 -13.70
CA CYS A 100 -3.27 -21.13 -13.64
C CYS A 100 -2.94 -21.66 -15.04
N LYS A 101 -1.84 -22.43 -15.16
CA LYS A 101 -1.47 -23.06 -16.44
C LYS A 101 -2.34 -24.26 -16.84
N PHE A 102 -3.10 -24.80 -15.89
CA PHE A 102 -3.94 -25.99 -16.11
C PHE A 102 -5.43 -25.64 -16.26
N CYS A 103 -5.85 -24.43 -15.86
CA CYS A 103 -7.23 -23.96 -15.98
C CYS A 103 -7.28 -22.43 -16.01
N LYS A 104 -8.42 -21.83 -16.39
CA LYS A 104 -8.56 -20.35 -16.50
C LYS A 104 -8.70 -19.61 -15.16
N ALA A 105 -8.38 -20.26 -14.04
CA ALA A 105 -8.51 -19.65 -12.72
C ALA A 105 -7.41 -18.60 -12.48
N LYS A 106 -7.82 -17.42 -12.01
CA LYS A 106 -6.92 -16.29 -11.71
C LYS A 106 -6.82 -16.03 -10.21
N PHE A 107 -5.61 -15.71 -9.75
CA PHE A 107 -5.28 -15.51 -8.34
C PHE A 107 -4.61 -14.16 -8.11
N LYS A 108 -4.89 -13.57 -6.95
CA LYS A 108 -4.26 -12.33 -6.51
C LYS A 108 -2.78 -12.50 -6.19
N PHE A 109 -2.40 -13.65 -5.64
CA PHE A 109 -1.05 -13.92 -5.16
C PHE A 109 -0.47 -15.19 -5.78
N LYS A 110 0.83 -15.16 -6.10
CA LYS A 110 1.57 -16.32 -6.59
C LYS A 110 1.54 -17.50 -5.62
N SER A 111 1.62 -17.23 -4.31
CA SER A 111 1.51 -18.27 -3.27
C SER A 111 0.19 -19.03 -3.34
N THR A 112 -0.93 -18.30 -3.52
CA THR A 112 -2.25 -18.91 -3.68
C THR A 112 -2.35 -19.72 -4.97
N LEU A 113 -1.79 -19.22 -6.09
CA LEU A 113 -1.71 -19.98 -7.33
C LEU A 113 -0.92 -21.29 -7.13
N ILE A 114 0.25 -21.24 -6.49
CA ILE A 114 1.08 -22.43 -6.24
C ILE A 114 0.28 -23.48 -5.44
N VAL A 115 -0.37 -23.06 -4.35
CA VAL A 115 -1.22 -23.95 -3.56
C VAL A 115 -2.38 -24.51 -4.39
N HIS A 116 -3.01 -23.69 -5.25
CA HIS A 116 -4.04 -24.15 -6.17
C HIS A 116 -3.51 -25.19 -7.16
N THR A 117 -2.30 -25.05 -7.71
CA THR A 117 -1.77 -26.00 -8.70
C THR A 117 -1.66 -27.44 -8.17
N ARG A 118 -1.59 -27.64 -6.85
CA ARG A 118 -1.61 -28.97 -6.20
C ARG A 118 -2.90 -29.75 -6.44
N ILE A 119 -4.00 -29.08 -6.79
CA ILE A 119 -5.22 -29.79 -7.16
C ILE A 119 -5.03 -30.56 -8.48
N HIS A 120 -4.26 -29.98 -9.41
CA HIS A 120 -4.00 -30.53 -10.75
C HIS A 120 -2.84 -31.52 -10.74
N THR A 121 -1.74 -31.19 -10.06
CA THR A 121 -0.54 -32.06 -10.00
C THR A 121 -0.69 -33.23 -9.04
N GLY A 122 -1.65 -33.16 -8.11
CA GLY A 122 -1.83 -34.17 -7.07
C GLY A 122 -0.76 -34.12 -5.96
N GLU A 123 0.11 -33.11 -5.94
CA GLU A 123 1.17 -32.96 -4.94
C GLU A 123 0.59 -32.91 -3.51
N LYS A 124 1.14 -33.73 -2.61
CA LYS A 124 0.72 -33.83 -1.21
C LYS A 124 1.95 -33.68 -0.29
N PRO A 125 2.42 -32.45 -0.05
CA PRO A 125 3.68 -32.21 0.65
C PRO A 125 3.60 -32.41 2.16
N PHE A 126 2.39 -32.47 2.73
CA PHE A 126 2.19 -32.62 4.17
C PHE A 126 1.91 -34.08 4.51
N GLN A 127 2.65 -34.66 5.45
CA GLN A 127 2.51 -36.05 5.84
C GLN A 127 2.29 -36.18 7.35
N CYS A 128 1.29 -36.98 7.73
CA CYS A 128 1.07 -37.35 9.13
C CYS A 128 2.23 -38.20 9.63
N VAL A 129 2.82 -37.82 10.76
CA VAL A 129 3.98 -38.52 11.31
C VAL A 129 3.61 -39.91 11.84
N ILE A 130 2.36 -40.07 12.31
CA ILE A 130 1.81 -41.29 12.91
C ILE A 130 1.38 -42.29 11.82
N CYS A 131 0.35 -41.97 11.03
CA CYS A 131 -0.24 -42.92 10.07
C CYS A 131 0.35 -42.80 8.64
N LYS A 132 1.30 -41.90 8.41
CA LYS A 132 1.94 -41.63 7.10
C LYS A 132 0.98 -41.15 5.99
N ALA A 133 -0.28 -40.83 6.30
CA ALA A 133 -1.22 -40.25 5.35
C ALA A 133 -0.71 -38.89 4.83
N LYS A 134 -0.85 -38.66 3.51
CA LYS A 134 -0.39 -37.44 2.83
C LYS A 134 -1.55 -36.52 2.45
N PHE A 135 -1.35 -35.21 2.64
CA PHE A 135 -2.36 -34.17 2.46
C PHE A 135 -1.85 -33.05 1.53
N LYS A 136 -2.78 -32.47 0.76
CA LYS A 136 -2.49 -31.34 -0.15
C LYS A 136 -2.29 -30.01 0.61
N PHE A 137 -2.99 -29.86 1.74
CA PHE A 137 -3.01 -28.64 2.56
C PHE A 137 -2.63 -28.92 4.01
N ARG A 138 -1.99 -27.95 4.66
CA ARG A 138 -1.60 -28.03 6.08
C ARG A 138 -2.81 -28.11 7.00
N SER A 139 -3.88 -27.36 6.69
CA SER A 139 -5.14 -27.40 7.44
C SER A 139 -5.75 -28.81 7.46
N SER A 140 -5.66 -29.54 6.34
CA SER A 140 -6.15 -30.93 6.26
C SER A 140 -5.33 -31.89 7.12
N LEU A 141 -4.02 -31.66 7.28
CA LEU A 141 -3.19 -32.43 8.21
C LEU A 141 -3.56 -32.10 9.67
N ILE A 142 -3.72 -30.82 9.99
CA ILE A 142 -4.07 -30.38 11.36
C ILE A 142 -5.43 -30.94 11.80
N GLY A 143 -6.42 -30.97 10.90
CA GLY A 143 -7.72 -31.57 11.22
C GLY A 143 -7.72 -33.11 11.25
N HIS A 144 -6.63 -33.74 10.83
CA HIS A 144 -6.48 -35.20 10.82
C HIS A 144 -5.72 -35.73 12.04
N THR A 145 -4.79 -34.94 12.57
CA THR A 145 -4.03 -35.21 13.81
C THR A 145 -4.87 -34.94 15.04
#